data_AF-A0A2T9YAH6-F1
#
_entry.id   AF-A0A2T9YAH6-F1
#
_cell.length_a   1.000
_cell.length_b   1.000
_cell.length_c   1.000
_cell.angle_alpha   90.00
_cell.angle_beta   90.00
_cell.angle_gamma   90.00
#
_symmetry.space_group_name_H-M   'P 1'
#
loop_
_entity.id
_entity.type
_entity.pdbx_description
1 polymer ?
#
loop_
_entity_poly.entity_id
_entity_poly.type
_entity_poly.pdbx_seq_one_letter_code
_entity_poly.pdbx_strand_id
1 'polypeptide(L)'
;MSLFEGLPAKFRGEWSDADTINIWIKNFKVISELKPWNESTQIKILEFWLEGKAIMWFENFTENKKNKNTIEQGYVIVLRSLLKKDHRNIKDFN
;
A
#
# COMPACT_ATOMS: atom_id res chain seq x y z
N MET A 1 -5.64 -2.66 23.46
CA MET A 1 -5.22 -1.92 22.25
C MET A 1 -6.11 -2.35 21.11
N SER A 2 -6.60 -1.38 20.34
CA SER A 2 -7.41 -1.70 19.14
C SER A 2 -6.50 -2.33 18.08
N LEU A 3 -7.07 -3.21 17.24
CA LEU A 3 -6.30 -3.89 16.18
C LEU A 3 -5.56 -2.87 15.29
N PHE A 4 -6.17 -1.73 15.03
CA PHE A 4 -5.66 -0.70 14.09
C PHE A 4 -5.00 0.50 14.76
N GLU A 5 -4.83 0.44 16.08
CA GLU A 5 -4.26 1.54 16.85
C GLU A 5 -2.83 1.88 16.38
N GLY A 6 -2.61 3.15 16.09
CA GLY A 6 -1.32 3.69 15.64
C GLY A 6 -1.10 3.65 14.13
N LEU A 7 -1.95 3.01 13.33
CA LEU A 7 -1.86 3.10 11.87
C LEU A 7 -2.05 4.54 11.38
N PRO A 8 -1.41 4.95 10.27
CA PRO A 8 -1.67 6.25 9.65
C PRO A 8 -3.14 6.38 9.21
N ALA A 9 -3.58 7.56 8.79
CA ALA A 9 -4.88 7.69 8.12
C ALA A 9 -4.93 6.76 6.89
N LYS A 10 -6.11 6.34 6.46
CA LYS A 10 -6.22 5.58 5.20
C LYS A 10 -5.77 6.43 4.01
N PHE A 11 -5.18 5.78 3.01
CA PHE A 11 -4.62 6.48 1.85
C PHE A 11 -5.56 6.42 0.65
N ARG A 12 -5.93 7.58 0.12
CA ARG A 12 -6.87 7.70 -1.01
C ARG A 12 -6.17 7.80 -2.35
N GLY A 13 -4.92 8.25 -2.37
CA GLY A 13 -4.18 8.58 -3.58
C GLY A 13 -4.62 9.94 -4.15
N GLU A 14 -4.91 10.91 -3.29
CA GLU A 14 -5.39 12.24 -3.64
C GLU A 14 -4.54 13.34 -2.99
N TRP A 15 -4.62 14.56 -3.51
CA TRP A 15 -3.91 15.72 -2.95
C TRP A 15 -4.39 16.10 -1.54
N SER A 16 -5.57 15.61 -1.16
CA SER A 16 -6.16 15.80 0.16
C SER A 16 -5.58 14.86 1.21
N ASP A 17 -4.77 13.87 0.82
CA ASP A 17 -4.08 12.99 1.75
C ASP A 17 -3.05 13.78 2.56
N ALA A 18 -3.00 13.52 3.88
CA ALA A 18 -2.10 14.23 4.79
C ALA A 18 -0.61 13.94 4.52
N ASP A 19 -0.31 12.75 4.03
CA ASP A 19 1.04 12.29 3.72
C ASP A 19 1.18 11.99 2.23
N THR A 20 2.37 12.24 1.67
CA THR A 20 2.73 11.68 0.37
C THR A 20 2.76 10.16 0.44
N ILE A 21 2.60 9.49 -0.71
CA ILE A 21 2.60 8.02 -0.78
C ILE A 21 3.85 7.39 -0.15
N ASN A 22 5.02 8.00 -0.30
CA ASN A 22 6.27 7.50 0.27
C ASN A 22 6.30 7.58 1.80
N ILE A 23 5.84 8.71 2.35
CA ILE A 23 5.76 8.92 3.80
C ILE A 23 4.74 7.95 4.39
N TRP A 24 3.56 7.87 3.76
CA TRP A 24 2.50 6.98 4.18
C TRP A 24 2.94 5.50 4.21
N ILE A 25 3.59 5.03 3.14
CA ILE A 25 4.11 3.64 3.06
C ILE A 25 5.14 3.38 4.15
N LYS A 26 6.06 4.32 4.37
CA LYS A 26 7.07 4.20 5.41
C LYS A 26 6.42 4.06 6.78
N ASN A 27 5.44 4.91 7.08
CA ASN A 27 4.70 4.87 8.34
C ASN A 27 3.92 3.57 8.51
N PHE A 28 3.12 3.20 7.51
CA PHE A 28 2.35 1.96 7.50
C PHE A 28 3.25 0.74 7.74
N LYS A 29 4.39 0.66 7.04
CA LYS A 29 5.34 -0.45 7.16
C LYS A 29 5.92 -0.57 8.57
N VAL A 30 6.41 0.53 9.14
CA VAL A 30 6.98 0.54 10.49
C VAL A 30 5.95 0.04 11.50
N ILE A 31 4.72 0.54 11.42
CA ILE A 31 3.66 0.14 12.36
C ILE A 31 3.26 -1.32 12.12
N SER A 32 3.14 -1.77 10.88
CA SER A 32 2.77 -3.15 10.56
C SER A 32 3.81 -4.17 11.02
N GLU A 33 5.10 -3.80 11.00
CA GLU A 33 6.21 -4.64 11.50
C GLU A 33 6.26 -4.72 13.03
N LEU A 34 5.76 -3.68 13.73
CA LEU A 34 5.69 -3.66 15.19
C LEU A 34 4.47 -4.43 15.75
N LYS A 35 3.49 -4.74 14.92
CA LYS A 35 2.30 -5.51 15.31
C LYS A 35 2.58 -7.01 15.22
N PRO A 36 1.89 -7.84 16.02
CA PRO A 36 2.01 -9.30 15.94
C PRO A 36 1.23 -9.86 14.71
N TRP A 37 1.49 -9.30 13.53
CA TRP A 37 0.85 -9.69 12.27
C TRP A 37 1.84 -10.45 11.40
N ASN A 38 1.41 -11.62 10.91
CA ASN A 38 2.13 -12.29 9.83
C ASN A 38 2.00 -11.51 8.51
N GLU A 39 2.86 -11.81 7.55
CA GLU A 39 2.89 -11.11 6.26
C GLU A 39 1.54 -11.13 5.52
N SER A 40 0.81 -12.26 5.57
CA SER A 40 -0.51 -12.37 4.95
C SER A 40 -1.52 -11.40 5.57
N THR A 41 -1.52 -11.27 6.90
CA THR A 41 -2.35 -10.28 7.60
C THR A 41 -1.93 -8.87 7.24
N GLN A 42 -0.62 -8.56 7.19
CA GLN A 42 -0.14 -7.23 6.82
C GLN A 42 -0.60 -6.82 5.41
N ILE A 43 -0.63 -7.74 4.44
CA ILE A 43 -1.15 -7.51 3.09
C ILE A 43 -2.66 -7.22 3.11
N LYS A 44 -3.45 -8.01 3.85
CA LYS A 44 -4.90 -7.78 3.97
C LYS A 44 -5.21 -6.45 4.64
N ILE A 45 -4.43 -6.07 5.65
CA ILE A 45 -4.56 -4.77 6.28
C ILE A 45 -4.18 -3.67 5.30
N LEU A 46 -3.08 -3.82 4.55
CA LEU A 46 -2.67 -2.86 3.53
C LEU A 46 -3.80 -2.62 2.53
N GLU A 47 -4.37 -3.68 1.96
CA GLU A 47 -5.51 -3.62 1.05
C GLU A 47 -6.70 -2.88 1.68
N PHE A 48 -7.06 -3.20 2.93
CA PHE A 48 -8.14 -2.53 3.65
C PHE A 48 -7.84 -1.06 4.02
N TRP A 49 -6.57 -0.68 4.07
CA TRP A 49 -6.11 0.68 4.43
C TRP A 49 -5.95 1.61 3.22
N LEU A 50 -6.17 1.11 2.02
CA LEU A 50 -6.29 1.90 0.80
C LEU A 50 -7.76 2.20 0.51
N GLU A 51 -8.03 3.39 -0.01
CA GLU A 51 -9.36 3.83 -0.44
C GLU A 51 -9.27 4.60 -1.76
N GLY A 52 -10.42 4.95 -2.34
CA GLY A 52 -10.48 5.82 -3.53
C GLY A 52 -9.64 5.32 -4.71
N LYS A 53 -8.81 6.22 -5.26
CA LYS A 53 -7.96 5.90 -6.42
C LYS A 53 -6.87 4.89 -6.07
N ALA A 54 -6.41 4.87 -4.82
CA ALA A 54 -5.33 3.98 -4.38
C ALA A 54 -5.77 2.50 -4.38
N ILE A 55 -6.97 2.18 -3.87
CA ILE A 55 -7.47 0.80 -3.88
C ILE A 55 -7.78 0.33 -5.32
N MET A 56 -8.38 1.18 -6.16
CA MET A 56 -8.61 0.85 -7.56
C MET A 56 -7.30 0.53 -8.29
N TRP A 57 -6.23 1.28 -8.02
CA TRP A 57 -4.91 0.99 -8.58
C TRP A 57 -4.37 -0.36 -8.08
N PHE A 58 -4.53 -0.64 -6.79
CA PHE A 58 -4.04 -1.87 -6.17
C PHE A 58 -4.77 -3.11 -6.72
N GLU A 59 -6.08 -3.06 -6.87
CA GLU A 59 -6.89 -4.12 -7.49
C GLU A 59 -6.42 -4.38 -8.94
N ASN A 60 -6.33 -3.33 -9.77
CA ASN A 60 -5.80 -3.46 -11.13
C ASN A 60 -4.39 -4.07 -11.16
N PHE A 61 -3.52 -3.70 -10.22
CA PHE A 61 -2.17 -4.24 -10.14
C PHE A 61 -2.15 -5.73 -9.75
N THR A 62 -3.02 -6.15 -8.83
CA THR A 62 -3.11 -7.55 -8.38
C THR A 62 -3.76 -8.45 -9.42
N GLU A 63 -4.78 -7.97 -10.13
CA GLU A 63 -5.38 -8.67 -11.28
C GLU A 63 -4.37 -8.91 -12.40
N ASN A 64 -3.61 -7.87 -12.76
CA ASN A 64 -2.56 -7.97 -13.77
C ASN A 64 -1.40 -8.91 -13.36
N LYS A 65 -1.21 -9.14 -12.06
CA LYS A 65 -0.21 -10.07 -11.53
C LYS A 65 -0.71 -11.50 -11.38
N LYS A 66 -2.01 -11.75 -11.21
CA LYS A 66 -2.57 -13.12 -11.23
C LYS A 66 -2.23 -13.86 -12.53
N ASN A 67 -1.96 -13.13 -13.61
CA ASN A 67 -1.50 -13.69 -14.89
C ASN A 67 0.00 -14.06 -14.94
N LYS A 68 0.78 -13.82 -13.87
CA LYS A 68 2.19 -14.19 -13.76
C LYS A 68 2.42 -14.93 -12.44
N ASN A 69 2.56 -16.25 -12.53
CA ASN A 69 2.78 -17.20 -11.42
C ASN A 69 3.97 -16.83 -10.51
N THR A 70 3.80 -15.91 -9.57
CA THR A 70 4.82 -15.67 -8.53
C THR A 70 4.16 -15.09 -7.28
N ILE A 71 3.62 -15.97 -6.45
CA ILE A 71 2.84 -15.61 -5.25
C ILE A 71 3.74 -15.30 -4.03
N GLU A 72 5.05 -15.57 -4.05
CA GLU A 72 5.84 -15.53 -2.81
C GLU A 72 6.64 -14.23 -2.52
N GLN A 73 6.31 -13.08 -3.12
CA GLN A 73 6.92 -11.79 -2.73
C GLN A 73 5.93 -10.60 -2.78
N GLY A 74 4.65 -10.87 -2.52
CA GLY A 74 3.53 -9.94 -2.73
C GLY A 74 3.74 -8.57 -2.10
N TYR A 75 4.08 -8.51 -0.81
CA TYR A 75 4.19 -7.26 -0.06
C TYR A 75 5.36 -6.40 -0.55
N VAL A 76 6.55 -6.99 -0.67
CA VAL A 76 7.75 -6.27 -1.12
C VAL A 76 7.61 -5.80 -2.56
N ILE A 77 6.97 -6.57 -3.45
CA ILE A 77 6.75 -6.11 -4.83
C ILE A 77 5.66 -5.04 -4.87
N VAL A 78 4.57 -5.15 -4.12
CA VAL A 78 3.54 -4.08 -4.01
C VAL A 78 4.19 -2.79 -3.54
N LEU A 79 4.90 -2.82 -2.42
CA LEU A 79 5.57 -1.65 -1.86
C LEU A 79 6.65 -1.11 -2.79
N ARG A 80 7.48 -1.97 -3.40
CA ARG A 80 8.47 -1.53 -4.40
C ARG A 80 7.81 -0.97 -5.65
N SER A 81 6.64 -1.47 -6.07
CA SER A 81 5.91 -0.93 -7.22
C SER A 81 5.27 0.43 -6.91
N LEU A 82 4.77 0.61 -5.69
CA LEU A 82 4.34 1.91 -5.19
C LEU A 82 5.52 2.91 -5.16
N LEU A 83 6.68 2.50 -4.64
CA LEU A 83 7.90 3.34 -4.55
C LEU A 83 8.58 3.58 -5.91
N LYS A 84 8.49 2.66 -6.88
CA LYS A 84 9.14 2.77 -8.21
C LYS A 84 8.39 3.68 -9.19
N LYS A 85 7.10 3.92 -9.01
CA LYS A 85 6.36 4.87 -9.87
C LYS A 85 6.78 6.32 -9.65
N ASP A 86 7.51 6.59 -8.57
CA ASP A 86 8.00 7.91 -8.16
C ASP A 86 9.14 8.49 -9.02
N HIS A 87 9.56 7.83 -10.11
CA HIS A 87 10.59 8.40 -11.00
C HIS A 87 10.14 8.60 -12.45
N ARG A 88 8.94 8.17 -12.85
CA ARG A 88 8.53 8.32 -14.27
C ARG A 88 7.16 8.94 -14.51
N ASN A 89 6.18 8.84 -13.61
CA ASN A 89 4.81 9.31 -13.89
C ASN A 89 4.10 10.01 -12.71
N ILE A 90 4.81 10.76 -11.85
CA ILE A 90 4.16 11.74 -10.94
C ILE A 90 3.67 12.98 -11.73
N LYS A 91 3.07 12.75 -12.90
CA LYS A 91 2.32 13.76 -13.65
C LYS A 91 0.84 13.36 -13.76
N ASP A 92 0.50 12.11 -13.45
CA ASP A 92 -0.87 11.58 -13.54
C ASP A 92 -1.64 11.64 -12.21
N PHE A 93 -0.97 12.08 -11.14
CA PHE A 93 -1.61 12.37 -9.86
C PHE A 93 -1.87 13.86 -9.67
N ASN A 94 -1.58 14.71 -10.67
CA ASN A 94 -1.95 16.12 -10.62
C ASN A 94 -3.38 16.36 -11.11
#